data_AF-A0A4Q5YTU7-F1
#
_entry.id   AF-A0A4Q5YTU7-F1
#
_cell.length_a   1.000
_cell.length_b   1.000
_cell.length_c   1.000
_cell.angle_alpha   90.00
_cell.angle_beta   90.00
_cell.angle_gamma   90.00
#
_symmetry.space_group_name_H-M   'P 1'
#
loop_
_entity.id
_entity.type
_entity.pdbx_description
1 polymer ?
#
loop_
_entity_poly.entity_id
_entity_poly.type
_entity_poly.pdbx_seq_one_letter_code
_entity_poly.pdbx_strand_id
1 'polypeptide(L)'
;MRLPSSFPYRTVLFASWLIVQVTMLLFSGINAGGESERFIREADLLTKGESFTSPAFYLYLVQILLIAIVHTTGAGYTPLIVLQMLLNLYALHSLYKFILRRRKSRKIAFFGGMLLVTCIPYQLYNTFLYTESIFFSLVIIYTTILLQVKKWTLQNILMIVLWMIALCFVRPTGLFLAFATLIYFVMHLRKVSWLIKLPALFFGTGIILYTIHLVLQTGRGIDPLTPFLYEHIICDVPGKKEGTELFLEDGNNGLAALLNYVLNNPEHFAKMAVHKTAAFFGLYRPWYSTLHNLAMMIYFFALYILIGVAVFRRGLTPAFVFTTCLTLVFWLFVIFSCDEWHNRFFLTLTPLLIICATAAFGKKERSNKLQRNVVEDEA
;
A
#
# COMPACT_ATOMS: atom_id res chain seq x y z
N MET A 1 26.61 -18.95 -7.43
CA MET A 1 27.04 -19.47 -6.10
C MET A 1 25.95 -20.39 -5.53
N ARG A 2 26.25 -21.66 -5.22
CA ARG A 2 25.28 -22.57 -4.58
C ARG A 2 25.43 -22.48 -3.06
N LEU A 3 24.59 -21.69 -2.38
CA LEU A 3 24.53 -21.70 -0.92
C LEU A 3 24.13 -23.10 -0.38
N PRO A 4 24.74 -23.60 0.71
CA PRO A 4 24.42 -24.90 1.29
C PRO A 4 23.02 -24.92 1.92
N SER A 5 22.48 -26.11 2.15
CA SER A 5 21.17 -26.33 2.81
C SER A 5 21.19 -25.94 4.30
N SER A 6 22.37 -26.00 4.93
CA SER A 6 22.65 -25.60 6.31
C SER A 6 22.78 -24.09 6.51
N PHE A 7 22.76 -23.28 5.44
CA PHE A 7 22.90 -21.83 5.57
C PHE A 7 21.76 -21.26 6.45
N PRO A 8 22.06 -20.44 7.48
CA PRO A 8 21.07 -19.94 8.43
C PRO A 8 20.29 -18.74 7.88
N TYR A 9 19.53 -18.95 6.80
CA TYR A 9 18.82 -17.91 6.04
C TYR A 9 18.01 -16.95 6.93
N ARG A 10 17.34 -17.46 7.97
CA ARG A 10 16.52 -16.64 8.88
C ARG A 10 17.37 -15.75 9.78
N THR A 11 18.46 -16.30 10.34
CA THR A 11 19.36 -15.57 11.21
C THR A 11 20.05 -14.45 10.46
N VAL A 12 20.52 -14.72 9.24
CA VAL A 12 21.16 -13.70 8.38
C VAL A 12 20.15 -12.62 7.99
N LEU A 13 18.91 -13.00 7.64
CA LEU A 13 17.87 -12.03 7.33
C LEU A 13 17.51 -11.15 8.54
N PHE A 14 17.41 -11.74 9.74
CA PHE A 14 17.18 -10.99 10.98
C PHE A 14 18.34 -10.05 11.31
N ALA A 15 19.59 -10.52 11.21
CA ALA A 15 20.76 -9.70 11.44
C ALA A 15 20.82 -8.53 10.43
N SER A 16 20.51 -8.79 9.16
CA SER A 16 20.45 -7.74 8.13
C SER A 16 19.36 -6.71 8.43
N TRP A 17 18.17 -7.18 8.84
CA TRP A 17 17.08 -6.31 9.27
C TRP A 17 17.50 -5.45 10.47
N LEU A 18 18.11 -6.04 11.49
CA LEU A 18 18.57 -5.34 12.69
C LEU A 18 19.60 -4.26 12.34
N ILE A 19 20.59 -4.59 11.51
CA ILE A 19 21.60 -3.63 11.04
C ILE A 19 20.90 -2.45 10.34
N VAL A 20 19.96 -2.72 9.44
CA VAL A 20 19.22 -1.65 8.74
C VAL A 20 18.42 -0.79 9.71
N GLN A 21 17.64 -1.37 10.64
CA GLN A 21 16.85 -0.59 11.59
C GLN A 21 17.72 0.25 12.53
N VAL A 22 18.79 -0.33 13.08
CA VAL A 22 19.73 0.39 13.94
C VAL A 22 20.38 1.53 13.15
N THR A 23 20.79 1.28 11.91
CA THR A 23 21.35 2.30 11.02
C THR A 23 20.33 3.43 10.80
N MET A 24 19.10 3.12 10.42
CA MET A 24 18.05 4.13 10.22
C MET A 24 17.81 4.96 11.48
N LEU A 25 17.76 4.30 12.65
CA LEU A 25 17.54 4.97 13.93
C LEU A 25 18.71 5.87 14.33
N LEU A 26 19.95 5.45 14.09
CA LEU A 26 21.14 6.25 14.38
C LEU A 26 21.24 7.49 13.48
N PHE A 27 20.86 7.36 12.20
CA PHE A 27 20.94 8.48 11.25
C PHE A 27 19.74 9.43 11.32
N SER A 28 18.55 8.91 11.57
CA SER A 28 17.30 9.71 11.51
C SER A 28 16.80 10.12 12.90
N GLY A 29 17.23 9.45 13.96
CA GLY A 29 16.62 9.57 15.28
C GLY A 29 15.15 9.15 15.28
N ILE A 30 14.42 9.55 16.32
CA ILE A 30 12.96 9.47 16.34
C ILE A 30 12.44 10.76 15.70
N ASN A 31 11.86 10.66 14.50
CA ASN A 31 11.36 11.82 13.78
C ASN A 31 9.89 12.09 14.15
N ALA A 32 9.67 13.22 14.81
CA ALA A 32 8.36 13.72 15.23
C ALA A 32 7.89 14.95 14.41
N GLY A 33 8.59 15.32 13.34
CA GLY A 33 8.27 16.49 12.51
C GLY A 33 7.38 16.17 11.30
N GLY A 34 6.88 17.22 10.62
CA GLY A 34 6.10 17.07 9.40
C GLY A 34 4.71 16.49 9.67
N GLU A 35 4.38 15.33 9.07
CA GLU A 35 3.03 14.75 9.25
C GLU A 35 2.77 14.25 10.69
N SER A 36 3.84 13.91 11.42
CA SER A 36 3.78 13.49 12.83
C SER A 36 3.16 14.54 13.72
N GLU A 37 3.45 15.83 13.46
CA GLU A 37 2.91 16.94 14.25
C GLU A 37 1.38 16.97 14.22
N ARG A 38 0.79 16.57 13.09
CA ARG A 38 -0.67 16.46 12.97
C ARG A 38 -1.20 15.38 13.90
N PHE A 39 -0.60 14.18 13.90
CA PHE A 39 -1.03 13.08 14.76
C PHE A 39 -0.77 13.35 16.24
N ILE A 40 0.34 14.01 16.58
CA ILE A 40 0.68 14.45 17.94
C ILE A 40 -0.37 15.43 18.45
N ARG A 41 -0.71 16.45 17.66
CA ARG A 41 -1.75 17.42 18.02
C ARG A 41 -3.12 16.75 18.24
N GLU A 42 -3.55 15.85 17.35
CA GLU A 42 -4.82 15.16 17.54
C GLU A 42 -4.81 14.21 18.75
N ALA A 43 -3.65 13.65 19.10
CA ALA A 43 -3.49 12.87 20.33
C ALA A 43 -3.59 13.76 21.57
N ASP A 44 -3.01 14.97 21.55
CA ASP A 44 -3.14 15.95 22.63
C ASP A 44 -4.61 16.37 22.84
N LEU A 45 -5.36 16.59 21.76
CA LEU A 45 -6.80 16.86 21.85
C LEU A 45 -7.56 15.69 22.47
N LEU A 46 -7.26 14.46 22.01
CA LEU A 46 -7.91 13.26 22.53
C LEU A 46 -7.65 13.05 24.03
N THR A 47 -6.42 13.29 24.49
CA THR A 47 -6.08 13.15 25.93
C THR A 47 -6.73 14.21 26.80
N LYS A 48 -7.08 15.37 26.24
CA LYS A 48 -7.87 16.43 26.90
C LYS A 48 -9.39 16.19 26.86
N GLY A 49 -9.84 15.13 26.18
CA GLY A 49 -11.27 14.86 25.98
C GLY A 49 -11.91 15.77 24.92
N GLU A 50 -11.11 16.43 24.09
CA GLU A 50 -11.58 17.28 22.99
C GLU A 50 -11.83 16.46 21.72
N SER A 51 -12.71 16.96 20.85
CA SER A 51 -12.98 16.33 19.54
C SER A 51 -11.84 16.57 18.55
N PHE A 52 -11.62 15.64 17.61
CA PHE A 52 -10.67 15.82 16.52
C PHE A 52 -10.97 17.07 15.67
N THR A 53 -9.93 17.68 15.12
CA THR A 53 -10.05 18.89 14.28
C THR A 53 -10.78 18.64 12.96
N SER A 54 -10.81 17.39 12.51
CA SER A 54 -11.50 16.92 11.30
C SER A 54 -11.95 15.46 11.45
N PRO A 55 -13.12 15.08 10.92
CA PRO A 55 -13.55 13.68 10.86
C PRO A 55 -12.58 12.75 10.11
N ALA A 56 -11.75 13.28 9.21
CA ALA A 56 -10.74 12.47 8.51
C ALA A 56 -9.75 11.79 9.46
N PHE A 57 -9.51 12.35 10.66
CA PHE A 57 -8.60 11.79 11.66
C PHE A 57 -9.09 10.48 12.27
N TYR A 58 -10.38 10.13 12.16
CA TYR A 58 -10.84 8.78 12.49
C TYR A 58 -10.15 7.71 11.63
N LEU A 59 -9.78 8.01 10.38
CA LEU A 59 -9.04 7.07 9.52
C LEU A 59 -7.55 6.95 9.88
N TYR A 60 -7.09 7.69 10.88
CA TYR A 60 -5.72 7.64 11.43
C TYR A 60 -5.73 7.30 12.93
N LEU A 61 -6.88 6.82 13.44
CA LEU A 61 -7.14 6.62 14.86
C LEU A 61 -6.10 5.72 15.54
N VAL A 62 -5.61 4.68 14.86
CA VAL A 62 -4.63 3.76 15.45
C VAL A 62 -3.34 4.49 15.85
N GLN A 63 -2.80 5.34 14.97
CA GLN A 63 -1.58 6.09 15.26
C GLN A 63 -1.82 7.13 16.36
N ILE A 64 -2.96 7.83 16.30
CA ILE A 64 -3.34 8.84 17.29
C ILE A 64 -3.48 8.20 18.68
N LEU A 65 -4.15 7.05 18.80
CA LEU A 65 -4.30 6.33 20.07
C LEU A 65 -2.94 5.88 20.64
N LEU A 66 -2.05 5.36 19.79
CA LEU A 66 -0.72 4.95 20.23
C LEU A 66 0.10 6.13 20.76
N ILE A 67 0.02 7.29 20.12
CA ILE A 67 0.66 8.51 20.60
C ILE A 67 0.03 8.98 21.91
N ALA A 68 -1.30 8.98 22.01
CA ALA A 68 -2.03 9.36 23.22
C ALA A 68 -1.67 8.49 24.43
N ILE A 69 -1.49 7.18 24.25
CA ILE A 69 -1.02 6.27 25.31
C ILE A 69 0.38 6.65 25.79
N VAL A 70 1.28 6.97 24.86
CA VAL A 70 2.64 7.41 25.20
C VAL A 70 2.65 8.74 25.94
N HIS A 71 1.80 9.69 25.53
CA HIS A 71 1.65 10.98 26.19
C HIS A 71 1.09 10.85 27.61
N THR A 72 0.04 10.05 27.81
CA THR A 72 -0.57 9.85 29.14
C THR A 72 0.36 9.12 30.11
N THR A 73 1.25 8.26 29.61
CA THR A 73 2.22 7.53 30.45
C THR A 73 3.53 8.27 30.67
N GLY A 74 3.82 9.32 29.88
CA GLY A 74 5.10 10.03 29.93
C GLY A 74 6.31 9.21 29.47
N ALA A 75 6.09 8.07 28.80
CA ALA A 75 7.16 7.14 28.43
C ALA A 75 8.08 7.63 27.29
N GLY A 76 7.74 8.76 26.66
CA GLY A 76 8.38 9.26 25.44
C GLY A 76 8.11 8.37 24.23
N TYR A 77 8.53 8.78 23.03
CA TYR A 77 8.17 8.08 21.78
C TYR A 77 8.91 6.75 21.53
N THR A 78 9.89 6.40 22.35
CA THR A 78 10.71 5.18 22.18
C THR A 78 9.89 3.89 22.13
N PRO A 79 8.92 3.61 23.04
CA PRO A 79 8.13 2.38 23.00
C PRO A 79 7.31 2.24 21.71
N LEU A 80 6.84 3.36 21.15
CA LEU A 80 6.08 3.37 19.90
C LEU A 80 6.96 3.00 18.69
N ILE A 81 8.18 3.54 18.61
CA ILE A 81 9.15 3.15 17.57
C ILE A 81 9.54 1.68 17.71
N VAL A 82 9.76 1.20 18.94
CA VAL A 82 10.04 -0.23 19.19
C VAL A 82 8.86 -1.10 18.72
N LEU A 83 7.62 -0.72 19.02
CA LEU A 83 6.43 -1.43 18.55
C LEU A 83 6.35 -1.46 17.01
N GLN A 84 6.59 -0.32 16.36
CA GLN A 84 6.63 -0.21 14.89
C GLN A 84 7.69 -1.14 14.28
N MET A 85 8.90 -1.16 14.84
CA MET A 85 9.97 -2.07 14.40
C MET A 85 9.62 -3.54 14.63
N LEU A 86 9.06 -3.91 15.78
CA LEU A 86 8.63 -5.28 16.05
C LEU A 86 7.53 -5.74 15.08
N LEU A 87 6.59 -4.86 14.76
CA LEU A 87 5.55 -5.13 13.77
C LEU A 87 6.13 -5.29 12.36
N ASN A 88 7.11 -4.46 11.99
CA ASN A 88 7.86 -4.58 10.74
C ASN A 88 8.62 -5.92 10.65
N LEU A 89 9.27 -6.35 11.73
CA LEU A 89 9.94 -7.65 11.80
C LEU A 89 8.94 -8.81 11.63
N TYR A 90 7.78 -8.72 12.28
CA TYR A 90 6.74 -9.73 12.15
C TYR A 90 6.16 -9.78 10.73
N ALA A 91 6.01 -8.63 10.07
CA ALA A 91 5.63 -8.54 8.67
C ALA A 91 6.69 -9.19 7.76
N LEU A 92 7.98 -8.90 7.96
CA LEU A 92 9.09 -9.54 7.24
C LEU A 92 9.08 -11.07 7.43
N HIS A 93 8.84 -11.55 8.65
CA HIS A 93 8.70 -12.98 8.93
C HIS A 93 7.52 -13.59 8.16
N SER A 94 6.38 -12.91 8.16
CA SER A 94 5.17 -13.35 7.46
C SER A 94 5.39 -13.43 5.94
N LEU A 95 6.04 -12.44 5.35
CA LEU A 95 6.44 -12.42 3.95
C LEU A 95 7.39 -13.59 3.63
N TYR A 96 8.46 -13.77 4.41
CA TYR A 96 9.42 -14.87 4.24
C TYR A 96 8.70 -16.23 4.28
N LYS A 97 7.84 -16.44 5.27
CA LYS A 97 7.08 -17.69 5.44
C LYS A 97 6.12 -17.93 4.28
N PHE A 98 5.45 -16.87 3.79
CA PHE A 98 4.57 -16.93 2.63
C PHE A 98 5.34 -17.37 1.37
N ILE A 99 6.45 -16.70 1.05
CA ILE A 99 7.27 -17.03 -0.12
C ILE A 99 7.84 -18.44 0.02
N LEU A 100 8.32 -18.83 1.20
CA LEU A 100 8.85 -20.17 1.45
C LEU A 100 7.79 -21.25 1.18
N ARG A 101 6.56 -21.06 1.66
CA ARG A 101 5.45 -22.00 1.43
C ARG A 101 5.09 -22.11 -0.05
N ARG A 102 5.02 -20.99 -0.77
CA ARG A 102 4.60 -20.95 -2.19
C ARG A 102 5.71 -21.36 -3.16
N ARG A 103 6.97 -21.13 -2.83
CA ARG A 103 8.11 -21.43 -3.72
C ARG A 103 8.89 -22.67 -3.32
N LYS A 104 8.62 -23.22 -2.12
CA LYS A 104 9.32 -24.39 -1.56
C LYS A 104 10.84 -24.24 -1.59
N SER A 105 11.34 -23.01 -1.49
CA SER A 105 12.76 -22.69 -1.59
C SER A 105 13.14 -21.62 -0.57
N ARG A 106 14.02 -21.99 0.37
CA ARG A 106 14.57 -21.08 1.38
C ARG A 106 15.36 -19.93 0.74
N LYS A 107 16.06 -20.21 -0.37
CA LYS A 107 16.83 -19.20 -1.12
C LYS A 107 15.91 -18.12 -1.69
N ILE A 108 14.81 -18.50 -2.34
CA ILE A 108 13.88 -17.53 -2.93
C ILE A 108 13.19 -16.72 -1.83
N ALA A 109 12.80 -17.36 -0.73
CA ALA A 109 12.22 -16.67 0.42
C ALA A 109 13.21 -15.69 1.07
N PHE A 110 14.47 -16.08 1.20
CA PHE A 110 15.55 -15.23 1.69
C PHE A 110 15.75 -14.01 0.80
N PHE A 111 15.91 -14.19 -0.52
CA PHE A 111 16.08 -13.06 -1.44
C PHE A 111 14.84 -12.16 -1.49
N GLY A 112 13.63 -12.71 -1.42
CA GLY A 112 12.42 -11.90 -1.30
C GLY A 112 12.38 -11.06 -0.02
N GLY A 113 12.80 -11.64 1.11
CA GLY A 113 12.95 -10.90 2.37
C GLY A 113 14.06 -9.85 2.31
N MET A 114 15.20 -10.18 1.71
CA MET A 114 16.32 -9.25 1.53
C MET A 114 15.93 -8.06 0.68
N LEU A 115 15.18 -8.26 -0.42
CA LEU A 115 14.65 -7.15 -1.21
C LEU A 115 13.89 -6.17 -0.31
N LEU A 116 12.94 -6.65 0.50
CA LEU A 116 12.20 -5.79 1.43
C LEU A 116 13.13 -5.07 2.42
N VAL A 117 14.09 -5.79 3.03
CA VAL A 117 15.04 -5.20 3.99
C VAL A 117 15.93 -4.13 3.34
N THR A 118 16.36 -4.34 2.10
CA THR A 118 17.22 -3.40 1.35
C THR A 118 16.44 -2.25 0.71
N CYS A 119 15.11 -2.25 0.77
CA CYS A 119 14.29 -1.15 0.32
C CYS A 119 14.35 -0.01 1.34
N ILE A 120 15.44 0.76 1.33
CA ILE A 120 15.73 1.80 2.33
C ILE A 120 14.58 2.81 2.51
N PRO A 121 13.94 3.35 1.46
CA PRO A 121 12.81 4.27 1.64
C PRO A 121 11.64 3.65 2.38
N TYR A 122 11.41 2.34 2.21
CA TYR A 122 10.39 1.61 2.96
C TYR A 122 10.78 1.49 4.44
N GLN A 123 12.05 1.18 4.73
CA GLN A 123 12.53 0.99 6.11
C GLN A 123 12.65 2.30 6.89
N LEU A 124 12.88 3.42 6.20
CA LEU A 124 12.99 4.75 6.79
C LEU A 124 11.75 5.10 7.64
N TYR A 125 10.55 4.72 7.20
CA TYR A 125 9.32 5.02 7.94
C TYR A 125 9.23 4.38 9.33
N ASN A 126 10.04 3.37 9.64
CA ASN A 126 10.05 2.78 10.98
C ASN A 126 10.64 3.71 12.06
N THR A 127 11.24 4.84 11.68
CA THR A 127 11.77 5.84 12.61
C THR A 127 10.92 7.10 12.67
N PHE A 128 9.83 7.17 11.90
CA PHE A 128 8.92 8.31 11.84
C PHE A 128 7.64 7.97 12.60
N LEU A 129 7.10 8.94 13.34
CA LEU A 129 5.78 8.80 13.98
C LEU A 129 4.65 9.03 12.97
N TYR A 130 4.80 8.51 11.75
CA TYR A 130 3.76 8.50 10.74
C TYR A 130 3.01 7.16 10.75
N THR A 131 1.96 7.06 9.93
CA THR A 131 1.13 5.85 9.86
C THR A 131 1.74 4.75 8.98
N GLU A 132 2.71 5.08 8.13
CA GLU A 132 3.29 4.21 7.11
C GLU A 132 3.89 2.93 7.68
N SER A 133 4.69 3.01 8.75
CA SER A 133 5.35 1.82 9.29
C SER A 133 4.33 0.76 9.74
N ILE A 134 3.30 1.19 10.47
CA ILE A 134 2.21 0.32 10.91
C ILE A 134 1.42 -0.16 9.70
N PHE A 135 0.98 0.76 8.83
CA PHE A 135 0.16 0.45 7.67
C PHE A 135 0.84 -0.56 6.74
N PHE A 136 2.08 -0.31 6.33
CA PHE A 136 2.81 -1.20 5.43
C PHE A 136 3.01 -2.59 6.05
N SER A 137 3.33 -2.65 7.34
CA SER A 137 3.49 -3.93 8.05
C SER A 137 2.18 -4.72 8.09
N LEU A 138 1.06 -4.05 8.37
CA LEU A 138 -0.26 -4.68 8.36
C LEU A 138 -0.69 -5.10 6.95
N VAL A 139 -0.39 -4.32 5.91
CA VAL A 139 -0.65 -4.67 4.50
C VAL A 139 0.05 -5.97 4.12
N ILE A 140 1.31 -6.17 4.55
CA ILE A 140 2.03 -7.43 4.33
C ILE A 140 1.32 -8.59 5.02
N ILE A 141 1.05 -8.45 6.33
CA ILE A 141 0.42 -9.51 7.13
C ILE A 141 -0.93 -9.87 6.51
N TYR A 142 -1.78 -8.88 6.28
CA TYR A 142 -3.07 -9.01 5.64
C TYR A 142 -2.99 -9.76 4.30
N THR A 143 -2.12 -9.30 3.39
CA THR A 143 -2.00 -9.90 2.06
C THR A 143 -1.53 -11.35 2.14
N THR A 144 -0.60 -11.66 3.04
CA THR A 144 -0.14 -13.04 3.21
C THR A 144 -1.21 -13.97 3.79
N ILE A 145 -2.10 -13.44 4.64
CA ILE A 145 -3.28 -14.17 5.15
C ILE A 145 -4.29 -14.38 4.01
N LEU A 146 -4.69 -13.30 3.32
CA LEU A 146 -5.65 -13.32 2.22
C LEU A 146 -5.27 -14.33 1.13
N LEU A 147 -4.01 -14.31 0.68
CA LEU A 147 -3.52 -15.18 -0.38
C LEU A 147 -3.27 -16.63 0.07
N GLN A 148 -3.38 -16.93 1.37
CA GLN A 148 -3.30 -18.29 1.92
C GLN A 148 -4.67 -18.93 2.19
N VAL A 149 -5.76 -18.17 2.08
CA VAL A 149 -7.12 -18.71 2.25
C VAL A 149 -7.39 -19.77 1.19
N LYS A 150 -7.54 -21.03 1.63
CA LYS A 150 -7.89 -22.17 0.75
C LYS A 150 -9.39 -22.39 0.63
N LYS A 151 -10.13 -22.13 1.71
CA LYS A 151 -11.59 -22.29 1.82
C LYS A 151 -12.17 -21.01 2.42
N TRP A 152 -13.20 -20.46 1.79
CA TRP A 152 -13.91 -19.26 2.25
C TRP A 152 -14.99 -19.63 3.28
N THR A 153 -14.54 -20.03 4.47
CA THR A 153 -15.43 -20.24 5.63
C THR A 153 -15.82 -18.89 6.23
N LEU A 154 -16.95 -18.83 6.96
CA LEU A 154 -17.39 -17.61 7.65
C LEU A 154 -16.30 -17.03 8.57
N GLN A 155 -15.57 -17.89 9.28
CA GLN A 155 -14.44 -17.48 10.13
C GLN A 155 -13.33 -16.77 9.33
N ASN A 156 -12.94 -17.33 8.17
CA ASN A 156 -11.91 -16.71 7.34
C ASN A 156 -12.40 -15.38 6.76
N ILE A 157 -13.66 -15.31 6.33
CA ILE A 157 -14.27 -14.07 5.83
C ILE A 157 -14.27 -13.00 6.94
N LEU A 158 -14.75 -13.34 8.14
CA LEU A 158 -14.79 -12.43 9.28
C LEU A 158 -13.38 -11.93 9.64
N MET A 159 -12.40 -12.82 9.67
CA MET A 159 -11.01 -12.46 9.91
C MET A 159 -10.49 -11.46 8.84
N ILE A 160 -10.76 -11.71 7.56
CA ILE A 160 -10.36 -10.81 6.47
C ILE A 160 -11.06 -9.45 6.57
N VAL A 161 -12.35 -9.42 6.92
CA VAL A 161 -13.11 -8.19 7.12
C VAL A 161 -12.58 -7.39 8.31
N LEU A 162 -12.32 -8.04 9.45
CA LEU A 162 -11.76 -7.38 10.64
C LEU A 162 -10.38 -6.76 10.34
N TRP A 163 -9.51 -7.49 9.65
CA TRP A 163 -8.22 -6.93 9.22
C TRP A 163 -8.39 -5.74 8.27
N MET A 164 -9.37 -5.79 7.37
CA MET A 164 -9.64 -4.69 6.45
C MET A 164 -10.11 -3.44 7.19
N ILE A 165 -11.04 -3.60 8.14
CA ILE A 165 -11.53 -2.52 8.99
C ILE A 165 -10.36 -1.90 9.75
N ALA A 166 -9.50 -2.72 10.37
CA ALA A 166 -8.32 -2.24 11.06
C ALA A 166 -7.40 -1.42 10.15
N LEU A 167 -7.14 -1.87 8.92
CA LEU A 167 -6.34 -1.13 7.93
C LEU A 167 -6.95 0.24 7.57
N CYS A 168 -8.27 0.33 7.44
CA CYS A 168 -8.96 1.60 7.18
C CYS A 168 -8.84 2.61 8.33
N PHE A 169 -8.71 2.14 9.58
CA PHE A 169 -8.48 3.00 10.76
C PHE A 169 -7.01 3.38 10.96
N VAL A 170 -6.08 2.72 10.26
CA VAL A 170 -4.66 3.13 10.25
C VAL A 170 -4.44 4.21 9.20
N ARG A 171 -5.06 4.08 8.02
CA ARG A 171 -4.94 5.06 6.94
C ARG A 171 -6.13 5.02 5.97
N PRO A 172 -6.54 6.16 5.37
CA PRO A 172 -7.56 6.19 4.32
C PRO A 172 -7.28 5.28 3.12
N THR A 173 -6.00 5.08 2.77
CA THR A 173 -5.60 4.17 1.67
C THR A 173 -5.92 2.70 1.96
N GLY A 174 -6.32 2.35 3.19
CA GLY A 174 -6.92 1.05 3.50
C GLY A 174 -8.17 0.75 2.67
N LEU A 175 -8.91 1.80 2.26
CA LEU A 175 -10.05 1.67 1.34
C LEU A 175 -9.64 1.12 -0.03
N PHE A 176 -8.41 1.38 -0.48
CA PHE A 176 -7.91 0.86 -1.76
C PHE A 176 -7.65 -0.65 -1.68
N LEU A 177 -7.19 -1.12 -0.52
CA LEU A 177 -7.10 -2.54 -0.24
C LEU A 177 -8.48 -3.18 -0.18
N ALA A 178 -9.48 -2.51 0.41
CA ALA A 178 -10.85 -3.01 0.45
C ALA A 178 -11.40 -3.25 -0.95
N PHE A 179 -11.16 -2.31 -1.87
CA PHE A 179 -11.56 -2.44 -3.27
C PHE A 179 -10.85 -3.62 -3.97
N ALA A 180 -9.53 -3.72 -3.86
CA ALA A 180 -8.77 -4.81 -4.46
C ALA A 180 -9.18 -6.18 -3.89
N THR A 181 -9.48 -6.24 -2.59
CA THR A 181 -9.97 -7.45 -1.93
C THR A 181 -11.36 -7.83 -2.39
N LEU A 182 -12.26 -6.86 -2.58
CA LEU A 182 -13.60 -7.12 -3.10
C LEU A 182 -13.54 -7.78 -4.48
N ILE A 183 -12.73 -7.23 -5.39
CA ILE A 183 -12.51 -7.82 -6.72
C ILE A 183 -11.92 -9.24 -6.58
N TYR A 184 -10.87 -9.39 -5.76
CA TYR A 184 -10.23 -10.68 -5.53
C TYR A 184 -11.22 -11.73 -4.99
N PHE A 185 -12.08 -11.34 -4.06
CA PHE A 185 -13.11 -12.19 -3.46
C PHE A 185 -14.16 -12.62 -4.50
N VAL A 186 -14.71 -11.66 -5.25
CA VAL A 186 -15.69 -11.92 -6.32
C VAL A 186 -15.13 -12.89 -7.37
N MET A 187 -13.87 -12.72 -7.76
CA MET A 187 -13.19 -13.63 -8.69
C MET A 187 -12.97 -15.04 -8.13
N HIS A 188 -12.90 -15.18 -6.80
CA HIS A 188 -12.75 -16.48 -6.14
C HIS A 188 -14.06 -17.24 -5.98
N LEU A 189 -15.21 -16.55 -5.99
CA LEU A 189 -16.54 -17.15 -5.87
C LEU A 189 -17.03 -17.81 -7.18
N ARG A 190 -16.25 -18.71 -7.78
CA ARG A 190 -16.53 -19.25 -9.13
C ARG A 190 -17.93 -19.87 -9.29
N LYS A 191 -18.43 -20.58 -8.27
CA LYS A 191 -19.74 -21.25 -8.30
C LYS A 191 -20.94 -20.27 -8.23
N VAL A 192 -20.72 -19.02 -7.81
CA VAL A 192 -21.79 -18.02 -7.67
C VAL A 192 -22.05 -17.37 -9.05
N SER A 193 -23.32 -17.23 -9.42
CA SER A 193 -23.71 -16.62 -10.70
C SER A 193 -23.29 -15.15 -10.78
N TRP A 194 -23.07 -14.65 -12.01
CA TRP A 194 -22.72 -13.24 -12.23
C TRP A 194 -23.83 -12.28 -11.79
N LEU A 195 -25.08 -12.77 -11.74
CA LEU A 195 -26.24 -12.03 -11.26
C LEU A 195 -26.15 -11.66 -9.78
N ILE A 196 -25.42 -12.42 -8.96
CA ILE A 196 -25.19 -12.09 -7.54
C ILE A 196 -23.89 -11.31 -7.37
N LYS A 197 -22.86 -11.68 -8.15
CA LYS A 197 -21.53 -11.04 -8.10
C LYS A 197 -21.57 -9.56 -8.47
N LEU A 198 -22.31 -9.20 -9.53
CA LEU A 198 -22.37 -7.82 -10.00
C LEU A 198 -23.00 -6.90 -8.96
N PRO A 199 -24.21 -7.16 -8.43
CA PRO A 199 -24.78 -6.34 -7.37
C PRO A 199 -23.86 -6.22 -6.16
N ALA A 200 -23.23 -7.31 -5.71
CA ALA A 200 -22.30 -7.27 -4.58
C ALA A 200 -21.07 -6.39 -4.87
N LEU A 201 -20.51 -6.49 -6.09
CA LEU A 201 -19.40 -5.66 -6.52
C LEU A 201 -19.80 -4.17 -6.63
N PHE A 202 -20.95 -3.87 -7.24
CA PHE A 202 -21.47 -2.51 -7.36
C PHE A 202 -21.78 -1.90 -6.00
N PHE A 203 -22.44 -2.64 -5.12
CA PHE A 203 -22.77 -2.20 -3.78
C PHE A 203 -21.51 -1.94 -2.95
N GLY A 204 -20.57 -2.90 -2.93
CA GLY A 204 -19.30 -2.73 -2.22
C GLY A 204 -18.46 -1.58 -2.77
N THR A 205 -18.41 -1.41 -4.10
CA THR A 205 -17.75 -0.27 -4.75
C THR A 205 -18.44 1.03 -4.40
N GLY A 206 -19.78 1.06 -4.38
CA GLY A 206 -20.58 2.23 -4.01
C GLY A 206 -20.30 2.69 -2.58
N ILE A 207 -20.20 1.78 -1.61
CA ILE A 207 -19.82 2.10 -0.23
C ILE A 207 -18.42 2.73 -0.18
N ILE A 208 -17.45 2.17 -0.91
CA ILE A 208 -16.08 2.70 -0.94
C ILE A 208 -16.06 4.10 -1.56
N LEU A 209 -16.72 4.29 -2.71
CA LEU A 209 -16.81 5.59 -3.38
C LEU A 209 -17.55 6.63 -2.53
N TYR A 210 -18.63 6.24 -1.86
CA TYR A 210 -19.33 7.09 -0.91
C TYR A 210 -18.43 7.51 0.26
N THR A 211 -17.64 6.58 0.81
CA THR A 211 -16.68 6.89 1.87
C THR A 211 -15.61 7.86 1.38
N ILE A 212 -15.06 7.65 0.18
CA ILE A 212 -14.11 8.59 -0.44
C ILE A 212 -14.76 9.96 -0.64
N HIS A 213 -15.99 10.01 -1.13
CA HIS A 213 -16.74 11.25 -1.31
C HIS A 213 -16.92 12.01 0.01
N LEU A 214 -17.31 11.33 1.09
CA LEU A 214 -17.40 11.92 2.42
C LEU A 214 -16.05 12.49 2.88
N VAL A 215 -14.96 11.75 2.72
CA VAL A 215 -13.62 12.21 3.09
C VAL A 215 -13.25 13.47 2.30
N LEU A 216 -13.51 13.50 1.00
CA LEU A 216 -13.25 14.66 0.14
C LEU A 216 -14.12 15.88 0.51
N GLN A 217 -15.36 15.66 0.95
CA GLN A 217 -16.28 16.74 1.33
C GLN A 217 -15.96 17.41 2.66
N THR A 218 -15.21 16.75 3.56
CA THR A 218 -14.88 17.33 4.88
C THR A 218 -14.02 18.61 4.80
N GLY A 219 -13.58 19.01 3.60
CA GLY A 219 -13.38 20.43 3.23
C GLY A 219 -12.26 21.19 3.95
N ARG A 220 -11.48 20.55 4.82
CA ARG A 220 -10.45 21.20 5.64
C ARG A 220 -9.01 20.90 5.26
N GLY A 221 -8.72 20.41 4.05
CA GLY A 221 -7.31 20.27 3.68
C GLY A 221 -6.93 19.89 2.26
N ILE A 222 -7.82 19.32 1.44
CA ILE A 222 -7.46 18.95 0.07
C ILE A 222 -8.67 19.22 -0.82
N ASP A 223 -8.68 20.38 -1.49
CA ASP A 223 -9.56 20.56 -2.62
C ASP A 223 -9.09 19.60 -3.75
N PRO A 224 -9.94 18.66 -4.20
CA PRO A 224 -9.55 17.67 -5.20
C PRO A 224 -9.16 18.29 -6.55
N LEU A 225 -9.54 19.54 -6.83
CA LEU A 225 -9.18 20.23 -8.07
C LEU A 225 -7.83 20.96 -7.98
N THR A 226 -7.35 21.27 -6.79
CA THR A 226 -6.06 21.96 -6.56
C THR A 226 -4.90 21.30 -7.32
N PRO A 227 -4.74 19.96 -7.35
CA PRO A 227 -3.64 19.34 -8.10
C PRO A 227 -3.70 19.56 -9.62
N PHE A 228 -4.86 19.90 -10.16
CA PHE A 228 -5.04 20.19 -11.57
C PHE A 228 -4.90 21.67 -11.88
N LEU A 229 -5.45 22.54 -11.04
CA LEU A 229 -5.32 23.99 -11.16
C LEU A 229 -3.85 24.42 -11.20
N TYR A 230 -3.03 23.90 -10.29
CA TYR A 230 -1.61 24.27 -10.17
C TYR A 230 -0.65 23.27 -10.82
N GLU A 231 -1.17 22.31 -11.60
CA GLU A 231 -0.39 21.24 -12.23
C GLU A 231 0.51 20.47 -11.24
N HIS A 232 0.01 20.14 -10.04
CA HIS A 232 0.76 19.34 -9.06
C HIS A 232 0.92 17.91 -9.58
N ILE A 233 2.09 17.58 -10.12
CA ILE A 233 2.46 16.19 -10.42
C ILE A 233 2.81 15.48 -9.11
N ILE A 234 3.63 16.13 -8.29
CA ILE A 234 3.93 15.73 -6.92
C ILE A 234 3.17 16.65 -5.98
N CYS A 235 2.58 16.10 -4.92
CA CYS A 235 1.81 16.86 -3.95
C CYS A 235 2.64 18.01 -3.37
N ASP A 236 2.00 19.17 -3.23
CA ASP A 236 2.58 20.42 -2.72
C ASP A 236 3.74 21.02 -3.55
N VAL A 237 3.95 20.54 -4.78
CA VAL A 237 4.94 21.10 -5.71
C VAL A 237 4.23 21.65 -6.96
N PRO A 238 3.99 22.97 -7.04
CA PRO A 238 3.30 23.58 -8.16
C PRO A 238 4.10 23.52 -9.45
N GLY A 239 3.50 22.98 -10.51
CA GLY A 239 4.02 23.03 -11.87
C GLY A 239 3.85 24.43 -12.50
N LYS A 240 2.76 25.12 -12.14
CA LYS A 240 2.49 26.52 -12.49
C LYS A 240 2.07 27.30 -11.26
N LYS A 241 2.78 28.39 -10.96
CA LYS A 241 2.50 29.24 -9.80
C LYS A 241 1.19 30.03 -9.92
N GLU A 242 0.86 30.44 -11.14
CA GLU A 242 -0.31 31.29 -11.42
C GLU A 242 -1.61 30.49 -11.60
N GLY A 243 -1.52 29.16 -11.60
CA GLY A 243 -2.63 28.28 -11.94
C GLY A 243 -2.84 28.16 -13.45
N THR A 244 -3.78 27.29 -13.82
CA THR A 244 -4.21 27.07 -15.20
C THR A 244 -5.68 27.45 -15.30
N GLU A 245 -6.05 28.19 -16.34
CA GLU A 245 -7.44 28.44 -16.64
C GLU A 245 -8.11 27.12 -17.06
N LEU A 246 -9.07 26.67 -16.24
CA LEU A 246 -9.80 25.42 -16.45
C LEU A 246 -11.30 25.72 -16.53
N PHE A 247 -12.00 24.99 -17.40
CA PHE A 247 -13.46 25.03 -17.44
C PHE A 247 -14.00 24.22 -16.26
N LEU A 248 -14.41 24.92 -15.20
CA LEU A 248 -14.98 24.34 -13.99
C LEU A 248 -16.38 24.89 -13.78
N GLU A 249 -17.35 24.02 -13.50
CA GLU A 249 -18.67 24.45 -13.05
C GLU A 249 -18.64 24.85 -11.57
N ASP A 250 -19.14 26.05 -11.28
CA ASP A 250 -19.30 26.53 -9.92
C ASP A 250 -20.28 25.65 -9.11
N GLY A 251 -19.90 25.31 -7.88
CA GLY A 251 -20.78 24.63 -6.92
C GLY A 251 -20.69 23.10 -6.86
N ASN A 252 -19.99 22.44 -7.78
CA ASN A 252 -19.71 21.01 -7.67
C ASN A 252 -18.56 20.73 -6.69
N ASN A 253 -18.71 19.76 -5.80
CA ASN A 253 -17.66 19.33 -4.86
C ASN A 253 -17.34 17.83 -4.95
N GLY A 254 -16.16 17.45 -4.44
CA GLY A 254 -15.73 16.06 -4.36
C GLY A 254 -15.59 15.36 -5.73
N LEU A 255 -16.17 14.17 -5.87
CA LEU A 255 -16.06 13.33 -7.07
C LEU A 255 -16.79 13.93 -8.29
N ALA A 256 -17.88 14.67 -8.08
CA ALA A 256 -18.63 15.29 -9.18
C ALA A 256 -17.79 16.38 -9.86
N ALA A 257 -17.07 17.18 -9.08
CA ALA A 257 -16.16 18.21 -9.58
C ALA A 257 -15.02 17.60 -10.42
N LEU A 258 -14.43 16.49 -9.96
CA LEU A 258 -13.41 15.76 -10.71
C LEU A 258 -13.94 15.22 -12.03
N LEU A 259 -15.16 14.67 -12.05
CA LEU A 259 -15.77 14.17 -13.28
C LEU A 259 -16.04 15.30 -14.27
N ASN A 260 -16.61 16.42 -13.80
CA ASN A 260 -16.83 17.61 -14.62
C ASN A 260 -15.52 18.12 -15.24
N TYR A 261 -14.47 18.21 -14.43
CA TYR A 261 -13.13 18.60 -14.88
C TYR A 261 -12.61 17.68 -16.01
N VAL A 262 -12.68 16.36 -15.84
CA VAL A 262 -12.20 15.40 -16.85
C VAL A 262 -12.98 15.53 -18.16
N LEU A 263 -14.29 15.72 -18.08
CA LEU A 263 -15.15 15.83 -19.26
C LEU A 263 -14.93 17.15 -20.01
N ASN A 264 -14.71 18.25 -19.29
CA ASN A 264 -14.56 19.59 -19.88
C ASN A 264 -13.11 19.94 -20.25
N ASN A 265 -12.11 19.23 -19.72
CA ASN A 265 -10.68 19.51 -19.95
C ASN A 265 -9.88 18.24 -20.31
N PRO A 266 -10.31 17.41 -21.30
CA PRO A 266 -9.76 16.08 -21.53
C PRO A 266 -8.28 16.09 -21.97
N GLU A 267 -7.87 17.06 -22.78
CA GLU A 267 -6.47 17.19 -23.23
C GLU A 267 -5.53 17.50 -22.07
N HIS A 268 -5.87 18.50 -21.26
CA HIS A 268 -5.10 18.86 -20.08
C HIS A 268 -5.05 17.70 -19.09
N PHE A 269 -6.18 17.03 -18.84
CA PHE A 269 -6.22 15.84 -17.99
C PHE A 269 -5.31 14.71 -18.51
N ALA A 270 -5.34 14.41 -19.81
CA ALA A 270 -4.50 13.38 -20.42
C ALA A 270 -3.00 13.70 -20.25
N LYS A 271 -2.61 14.96 -20.49
CA LYS A 271 -1.23 15.43 -20.25
C LYS A 271 -0.81 15.22 -18.79
N MET A 272 -1.65 15.65 -17.84
CA MET A 272 -1.38 15.46 -16.41
C MET A 272 -1.31 13.98 -16.02
N ALA A 273 -2.19 13.15 -16.56
CA ALA A 273 -2.22 11.71 -16.32
C ALA A 273 -0.91 11.04 -16.78
N VAL A 274 -0.36 11.42 -17.94
CA VAL A 274 0.94 10.92 -18.43
C VAL A 274 2.07 11.30 -17.47
N HIS A 275 2.15 12.58 -17.07
CA HIS A 275 3.19 13.03 -16.14
C HIS A 275 3.10 12.36 -14.76
N LYS A 276 1.90 12.25 -14.20
CA LYS A 276 1.66 11.56 -12.92
C LYS A 276 1.93 10.05 -13.01
N THR A 277 1.62 9.43 -14.15
CA THR A 277 1.97 8.01 -14.41
C THR A 277 3.49 7.81 -14.45
N ALA A 278 4.21 8.69 -15.15
CA ALA A 278 5.67 8.65 -15.20
C ALA A 278 6.29 8.88 -13.81
N ALA A 279 5.74 9.79 -13.01
CA ALA A 279 6.18 10.02 -11.63
C ALA A 279 5.95 8.79 -10.73
N PHE A 280 4.77 8.16 -10.82
CA PHE A 280 4.37 7.02 -9.99
C PHE A 280 5.18 5.75 -10.28
N PHE A 281 5.36 5.39 -11.55
CA PHE A 281 6.13 4.19 -11.92
C PHE A 281 7.63 4.45 -12.06
N GLY A 282 8.03 5.67 -12.38
CA GLY A 282 9.44 6.04 -12.53
C GLY A 282 10.14 6.24 -11.19
N LEU A 283 9.40 6.66 -10.15
CA LEU A 283 9.92 6.99 -8.80
C LEU A 283 11.05 8.03 -8.82
N TYR A 284 11.20 8.72 -9.96
CA TYR A 284 12.17 9.78 -10.15
C TYR A 284 11.66 11.03 -9.44
N ARG A 285 12.56 11.72 -8.74
CA ARG A 285 12.29 13.02 -8.13
C ARG A 285 13.40 14.01 -8.46
N PRO A 286 13.09 15.20 -8.99
CA PRO A 286 14.11 16.13 -9.47
C PRO A 286 14.99 16.72 -8.35
N TRP A 287 14.50 16.76 -7.11
CA TRP A 287 15.27 17.21 -5.93
C TRP A 287 16.11 16.11 -5.27
N TYR A 288 15.98 14.85 -5.68
CA TYR A 288 16.88 13.79 -5.23
C TYR A 288 18.16 13.81 -6.08
N SER A 289 19.28 13.41 -5.46
CA SER A 289 20.53 13.25 -6.19
C SER A 289 20.40 12.23 -7.31
N THR A 290 21.17 12.40 -8.39
CA THR A 290 21.17 11.47 -9.52
C THR A 290 21.44 10.03 -9.07
N LEU A 291 22.34 9.84 -8.11
CA LEU A 291 22.65 8.52 -7.56
C LEU A 291 21.45 7.90 -6.83
N HIS A 292 20.73 8.68 -6.03
CA HIS A 292 19.54 8.21 -5.34
C HIS A 292 18.45 7.78 -6.33
N ASN A 293 18.15 8.62 -7.32
CA ASN A 293 17.19 8.31 -8.38
C ASN A 293 17.59 7.06 -9.16
N LEU A 294 18.87 6.94 -9.54
CA LEU A 294 19.38 5.77 -10.26
C LEU A 294 19.24 4.49 -9.42
N ALA A 295 19.57 4.55 -8.13
CA ALA A 295 19.40 3.40 -7.22
C ALA A 295 17.94 2.95 -7.13
N MET A 296 17.01 3.91 -7.00
CA MET A 296 15.56 3.64 -6.99
C MET A 296 15.09 2.99 -8.29
N MET A 297 15.44 3.59 -9.43
CA MET A 297 15.07 3.07 -10.75
C MET A 297 15.61 1.66 -10.96
N ILE A 298 16.89 1.41 -10.68
CA ILE A 298 17.50 0.07 -10.82
C ILE A 298 16.75 -0.94 -9.96
N TYR A 299 16.49 -0.60 -8.69
CA TYR A 299 15.81 -1.50 -7.76
C TYR A 299 14.39 -1.86 -8.24
N PHE A 300 13.57 -0.87 -8.60
CA PHE A 300 12.17 -1.11 -8.95
C PHE A 300 11.98 -1.62 -10.39
N PHE A 301 12.79 -1.18 -11.35
CA PHE A 301 12.68 -1.69 -12.73
C PHE A 301 13.13 -3.14 -12.81
N ALA A 302 14.12 -3.56 -11.99
CA ALA A 302 14.45 -4.96 -11.84
C ALA A 302 13.25 -5.78 -11.33
N LEU A 303 12.46 -5.26 -10.38
CA LEU A 303 11.23 -5.90 -9.94
C LEU A 303 10.19 -6.01 -11.07
N TYR A 304 10.00 -4.96 -11.87
CA TYR A 304 9.08 -4.98 -13.02
C TYR A 304 9.46 -6.04 -14.05
N ILE A 305 10.75 -6.13 -14.40
CA ILE A 305 11.27 -7.15 -15.33
C ILE A 305 11.00 -8.55 -14.78
N LEU A 306 11.29 -8.78 -13.49
CA LEU A 306 11.05 -10.06 -12.85
C LEU A 306 9.56 -10.42 -12.81
N ILE A 307 8.68 -9.45 -12.57
CA ILE A 307 7.22 -9.63 -12.64
C ILE A 307 6.80 -10.03 -14.06
N GLY A 308 7.30 -9.34 -15.09
CA GLY A 308 7.03 -9.69 -16.49
C GLY A 308 7.47 -11.12 -16.84
N VAL A 309 8.69 -11.50 -16.46
CA VAL A 309 9.20 -12.88 -16.61
C VAL A 309 8.33 -13.88 -15.88
N ALA A 310 7.85 -13.52 -14.68
CA ALA A 310 7.00 -14.39 -13.90
C ALA A 310 5.61 -14.61 -14.53
N VAL A 311 4.99 -13.54 -15.03
CA VAL A 311 3.72 -13.61 -15.78
C VAL A 311 3.90 -14.44 -17.04
N PHE A 312 4.97 -14.22 -17.81
CA PHE A 312 5.26 -15.01 -19.01
C PHE A 312 5.41 -16.51 -18.69
N ARG A 313 6.11 -16.85 -17.60
CA ARG A 313 6.37 -18.26 -17.23
C ARG A 313 5.19 -18.97 -16.57
N ARG A 314 4.33 -18.24 -15.86
CA ARG A 314 3.31 -18.82 -14.96
C ARG A 314 1.88 -18.33 -15.20
N GLY A 315 1.69 -17.34 -16.04
CA GLY A 315 0.41 -16.68 -16.25
C GLY A 315 -0.05 -15.85 -15.05
N LEU A 316 -1.31 -15.43 -15.11
CA LEU A 316 -1.95 -14.58 -14.10
C LEU A 316 -2.41 -15.41 -12.90
N THR A 317 -1.52 -15.59 -11.92
CA THR A 317 -1.87 -16.17 -10.61
C THR A 317 -2.80 -15.24 -9.81
N PRO A 318 -3.56 -15.76 -8.84
CA PRO A 318 -4.43 -14.92 -8.00
C PRO A 318 -3.69 -13.78 -7.28
N ALA A 319 -2.42 -13.99 -6.91
CA ALA A 319 -1.58 -12.95 -6.32
C ALA A 319 -1.27 -11.82 -7.33
N PHE A 320 -1.06 -12.15 -8.61
CA PHE A 320 -0.88 -11.13 -9.65
C PHE A 320 -2.15 -10.32 -9.82
N VAL A 321 -3.31 -10.99 -9.94
CA VAL A 321 -4.59 -10.30 -10.08
C VAL A 321 -4.83 -9.31 -8.94
N PHE A 322 -4.69 -9.76 -7.68
CA PHE A 322 -4.83 -8.87 -6.52
C PHE A 322 -3.85 -7.70 -6.55
N THR A 323 -2.57 -7.98 -6.83
CA THR A 323 -1.52 -6.95 -6.88
C THR A 323 -1.76 -5.95 -8.01
N THR A 324 -2.18 -6.41 -9.19
CA THR A 324 -2.53 -5.57 -10.34
C THR A 324 -3.75 -4.72 -10.01
N CYS A 325 -4.83 -5.29 -9.46
CA CYS A 325 -5.98 -4.51 -9.03
C CYS A 325 -5.59 -3.42 -8.03
N LEU A 326 -4.81 -3.76 -7.00
CA LEU A 326 -4.37 -2.77 -6.01
C LEU A 326 -3.48 -1.70 -6.65
N THR A 327 -2.54 -2.08 -7.52
CA THR A 327 -1.67 -1.15 -8.25
C THR A 327 -2.49 -0.21 -9.11
N LEU A 328 -3.50 -0.71 -9.82
CA LEU A 328 -4.39 0.10 -10.64
C LEU A 328 -5.17 1.11 -9.80
N VAL A 329 -5.67 0.73 -8.62
CA VAL A 329 -6.37 1.67 -7.72
C VAL A 329 -5.46 2.78 -7.24
N PHE A 330 -4.25 2.46 -6.75
CA PHE A 330 -3.29 3.47 -6.32
C PHE A 330 -2.84 4.38 -7.49
N TRP A 331 -2.62 3.79 -8.66
CA TRP A 331 -2.24 4.54 -9.86
C TRP A 331 -3.35 5.49 -10.33
N LEU A 332 -4.61 5.02 -10.38
CA LEU A 332 -5.76 5.86 -10.69
C LEU A 332 -5.91 6.97 -9.65
N PHE A 333 -5.78 6.64 -8.36
CA PHE A 333 -5.81 7.65 -7.31
C PHE A 333 -4.77 8.75 -7.55
N VAL A 334 -3.53 8.38 -7.91
CA VAL A 334 -2.48 9.35 -8.25
C VAL A 334 -2.85 10.19 -9.48
N ILE A 335 -3.37 9.58 -10.55
CA ILE A 335 -3.87 10.33 -11.73
C ILE A 335 -4.91 11.39 -11.31
N PHE A 336 -5.86 11.00 -10.45
CA PHE A 336 -6.94 11.86 -9.95
C PHE A 336 -6.52 12.81 -8.82
N SER A 337 -5.29 12.73 -8.33
CA SER A 337 -4.79 13.57 -7.24
C SER A 337 -3.37 14.05 -7.55
N CYS A 338 -2.36 13.61 -6.81
CA CYS A 338 -0.95 13.86 -7.04
C CYS A 338 -0.15 12.67 -6.50
N ASP A 339 1.06 12.47 -7.00
CA ASP A 339 1.96 11.49 -6.40
C ASP A 339 2.61 12.08 -5.15
N GLU A 340 2.91 11.25 -4.16
CA GLU A 340 3.46 11.74 -2.90
C GLU A 340 4.99 11.90 -2.99
N TRP A 341 5.52 12.93 -2.30
CA TRP A 341 6.93 13.33 -2.34
C TRP A 341 7.90 12.14 -2.17
N HIS A 342 7.67 11.31 -1.15
CA HIS A 342 8.49 10.16 -0.79
C HIS A 342 8.02 8.82 -1.38
N ASN A 343 7.12 8.84 -2.37
CA ASN A 343 6.57 7.66 -3.04
C ASN A 343 5.75 6.73 -2.12
N ARG A 344 5.12 7.24 -1.05
CA ARG A 344 4.40 6.41 -0.06
C ARG A 344 3.34 5.49 -0.67
N PHE A 345 2.62 5.99 -1.67
CA PHE A 345 1.61 5.22 -2.39
C PHE A 345 2.23 4.00 -3.07
N PHE A 346 3.34 4.19 -3.79
CA PHE A 346 4.05 3.11 -4.45
C PHE A 346 4.72 2.16 -3.44
N LEU A 347 5.31 2.68 -2.36
CA LEU A 347 5.96 1.87 -1.33
C LEU A 347 5.01 0.88 -0.65
N THR A 348 3.72 1.24 -0.53
CA THR A 348 2.66 0.32 -0.07
C THR A 348 2.57 -0.95 -0.93
N LEU A 349 2.80 -0.83 -2.25
CA LEU A 349 2.72 -1.93 -3.21
C LEU A 349 3.97 -2.82 -3.20
N THR A 350 5.09 -2.30 -2.71
CA THR A 350 6.42 -2.94 -2.84
C THR A 350 6.45 -4.39 -2.34
N PRO A 351 5.89 -4.75 -1.18
CA PRO A 351 5.90 -6.14 -0.73
C PRO A 351 5.13 -7.08 -1.65
N LEU A 352 4.04 -6.61 -2.27
CA LEU A 352 3.25 -7.38 -3.21
C LEU A 352 3.98 -7.55 -4.55
N LEU A 353 4.67 -6.50 -5.01
CA LEU A 353 5.55 -6.56 -6.17
C LEU A 353 6.69 -7.57 -5.94
N ILE A 354 7.27 -7.63 -4.74
CA ILE A 354 8.26 -8.65 -4.36
C ILE A 354 7.65 -10.06 -4.41
N ILE A 355 6.44 -10.26 -3.85
CA ILE A 355 5.73 -11.56 -3.92
C ILE A 355 5.57 -12.01 -5.39
N CYS A 356 5.15 -11.08 -6.25
CA CYS A 356 4.97 -11.29 -7.67
C CYS A 356 6.31 -11.59 -8.39
N ALA A 357 7.35 -10.79 -8.14
CA ALA A 357 8.69 -10.96 -8.71
C ALA A 357 9.32 -12.32 -8.35
N THR A 358 9.14 -12.79 -7.10
CA THR A 358 9.65 -14.11 -6.69
C THR A 358 9.00 -15.26 -7.46
N ALA A 359 7.87 -15.03 -8.13
CA ALA A 359 7.23 -16.02 -9.01
C ALA A 359 8.03 -16.27 -10.30
N ALA A 360 9.00 -15.43 -10.66
CA ALA A 360 9.93 -15.69 -11.77
C ALA A 360 10.81 -16.91 -11.50
N PHE A 361 11.02 -17.23 -10.20
CA PHE A 361 11.94 -18.23 -9.72
C PHE A 361 11.23 -19.43 -9.07
N GLY A 362 11.87 -20.59 -9.17
CA GLY A 362 11.36 -21.86 -8.64
C GLY A 362 10.72 -22.73 -9.71
N LYS A 363 10.52 -24.01 -9.39
CA LYS A 363 9.87 -24.96 -10.31
C LYS A 363 8.48 -24.41 -10.64
N LYS A 364 8.09 -24.46 -11.93
CA LYS A 364 6.68 -24.26 -12.33
C LYS A 364 5.88 -25.15 -11.38
N GLU A 365 4.98 -24.56 -10.58
CA GLU A 365 3.99 -25.38 -9.88
C GLU A 365 3.41 -26.22 -11.02
N ARG A 366 3.68 -27.54 -11.04
CA ARG A 366 2.99 -28.43 -11.97
C ARG A 366 1.56 -28.01 -11.77
N SER A 367 0.92 -27.52 -12.83
CA SER A 367 -0.51 -27.27 -12.87
C SER A 367 -1.15 -28.65 -12.73
N ASN A 368 -1.00 -29.24 -11.55
CA ASN A 368 -1.53 -30.51 -11.14
C ASN A 368 -2.99 -30.18 -10.98
N LYS A 369 -3.77 -30.40 -12.05
CA LYS A 369 -5.17 -30.76 -11.95
C LYS A 369 -6.07 -29.80 -11.14
N LEU A 370 -5.67 -28.56 -10.84
CA LEU A 370 -6.61 -27.56 -10.29
C LEU A 370 -7.62 -27.08 -11.36
N GLN A 371 -7.42 -27.50 -12.61
CA GLN A 371 -8.40 -27.40 -13.69
C GLN A 371 -9.20 -28.70 -13.94
N ARG A 372 -8.93 -29.82 -13.24
CA ARG A 372 -9.67 -31.09 -13.46
C ARG A 372 -10.22 -31.76 -12.19
N ASN A 373 -9.52 -31.72 -11.06
CA ASN A 373 -9.90 -32.51 -9.87
C ASN A 373 -10.79 -31.79 -8.84
N VAL A 374 -11.25 -30.56 -9.10
CA VAL A 374 -12.28 -29.90 -8.24
C VAL A 374 -13.68 -30.05 -8.85
N VAL A 375 -13.78 -30.60 -10.06
CA VAL A 375 -15.07 -30.97 -10.67
C VAL A 375 -15.45 -32.42 -10.33
N GLU A 376 -14.48 -33.27 -9.93
CA GLU A 376 -14.71 -34.72 -9.79
C GLU A 376 -14.83 -35.24 -8.33
N ASP A 377 -14.50 -34.44 -7.30
CA ASP A 377 -14.59 -34.90 -5.89
C ASP A 377 -15.87 -34.42 -5.15
N GLU A 378 -16.86 -33.88 -5.88
CA GLU A 378 -18.21 -33.55 -5.34
C GLU A 378 -19.32 -33.96 -6.34
N ALA A 379 -19.16 -35.13 -6.97
CA ALA A 379 -20.25 -35.88 -7.60
C ALA A 379 -20.76 -36.96 -6.63
#